data_AF-A0A376W4S1-F1
#
_entry.id   AF-A0A376W4S1-F1
#
_cell.length_a   1.000
_cell.length_b   1.000
_cell.length_c   1.000
_cell.angle_alpha   90.00
_cell.angle_beta   90.00
_cell.angle_gamma   90.00
#
_symmetry.space_group_name_H-M   'P 1'
#
loop_
_entity.id
_entity.type
_entity.pdbx_description
1 polymer ?
#
loop_
_entity_poly.entity_id
_entity_poly.type
_entity_poly.pdbx_seq_one_letter_code
_entity_poly.pdbx_strand_id
1 'polypeptide(L)'
;MNCASTAKSQTECDIYPLRVGIRSVAVKGEQFLINHKPFYFTGFGRHEDADLRGKGFDNVLMVHDHALMDWIGANSYRTSHYPYAGRDARLGR
;
A
#
# COMPACT_ATOMS: atom_id res chain seq x y z
N MET A 1 15.76 3.50 21.47
CA MET A 1 14.82 4.61 21.64
C MET A 1 14.52 4.71 23.12
N ASN A 2 15.13 5.65 23.82
CA ASN A 2 14.93 5.79 25.27
C ASN A 2 13.85 6.84 25.49
N CYS A 3 12.66 6.41 25.92
CA CYS A 3 11.66 7.30 26.52
C CYS A 3 12.24 7.63 27.91
N ALA A 4 13.02 8.71 28.01
CA ALA A 4 13.71 9.09 29.24
C ALA A 4 12.72 9.80 30.18
N SER A 5 12.42 9.22 31.34
CA SER A 5 11.84 9.99 32.44
C SER A 5 12.50 9.62 33.76
N THR A 6 13.25 10.59 34.30
CA THR A 6 13.61 10.66 35.70
C THR A 6 12.37 11.13 36.47
N ALA A 7 11.96 10.35 37.47
CA ALA A 7 10.95 10.65 38.49
C ALA A 7 9.45 10.77 38.06
N LYS A 8 8.67 9.77 38.50
CA LYS A 8 7.23 9.82 38.83
C LYS A 8 6.27 10.45 37.79
N SER A 9 6.22 9.82 36.63
CA SER A 9 5.01 9.59 35.83
C SER A 9 5.44 8.58 34.78
N GLN A 10 4.86 7.37 34.77
CA GLN A 10 5.03 6.49 33.63
C GLN A 10 4.26 7.13 32.48
N THR A 11 4.94 7.99 31.72
CA THR A 11 4.40 8.55 30.49
C THR A 11 4.21 7.36 29.55
N GLU A 12 2.97 6.89 29.41
CA GLU A 12 2.61 5.92 28.37
C GLU A 12 3.04 6.52 27.04
N CYS A 13 4.06 5.91 26.45
CA CYS A 13 4.65 6.34 25.19
C CYS A 13 3.81 5.65 24.09
N ASP A 14 3.11 6.42 23.24
CA ASP A 14 2.33 5.89 22.11
C ASP A 14 3.24 5.19 21.10
N ILE A 15 2.92 3.93 20.75
CA ILE A 15 3.72 3.11 19.82
C ILE A 15 2.87 2.70 18.62
N TYR A 16 3.34 3.07 17.42
CA TYR A 16 2.72 2.70 16.15
C TYR A 16 3.68 1.85 15.32
N PRO A 17 3.57 0.51 15.32
CA PRO A 17 4.41 -0.35 14.50
C PRO A 17 4.10 -0.15 13.01
N LEU A 18 5.15 -0.01 12.19
CA LEU A 18 5.05 0.11 10.74
C LEU A 18 5.84 -1.01 10.07
N ARG A 19 5.20 -1.72 9.14
CA ARG A 19 5.92 -2.62 8.24
C ARG A 19 6.68 -1.79 7.22
N VAL A 20 8.01 -1.93 7.20
CA VAL A 20 8.90 -1.22 6.28
C VAL A 20 9.55 -2.22 5.33
N GLY A 21 9.33 -2.05 4.02
CA GLY A 21 10.12 -2.75 2.98
C GLY A 21 11.05 -1.75 2.32
N ILE A 22 12.34 -2.05 2.13
CA ILE A 22 13.29 -1.13 1.48
C ILE A 22 13.35 -1.45 -0.03
N ARG A 23 13.15 -0.45 -0.88
CA ARG A 23 13.21 -0.57 -2.34
C ARG A 23 13.85 0.68 -2.95
N SER A 24 14.64 0.51 -4.01
CA SER A 24 15.12 1.64 -4.82
C SER A 24 14.23 1.82 -6.04
N VAL A 25 13.89 3.06 -6.37
CA VAL A 25 13.11 3.42 -7.57
C VAL A 25 13.91 4.45 -8.35
N ALA A 26 14.11 4.22 -9.65
CA ALA A 26 14.85 5.13 -10.51
C ALA A 26 14.30 5.10 -11.93
N VAL A 27 14.51 6.18 -12.67
CA VAL A 27 14.29 6.25 -14.11
C VAL A 27 15.64 6.51 -14.77
N LYS A 28 16.02 5.69 -15.77
CA LYS A 28 17.24 5.88 -16.56
C LYS A 28 16.88 5.88 -18.04
N GLY A 29 16.99 7.04 -18.67
CA GLY A 29 16.47 7.24 -20.02
C GLY A 29 14.97 6.93 -20.05
N GLU A 30 14.59 5.93 -20.84
CA GLU A 30 13.19 5.49 -21.00
C GLU A 30 12.82 4.27 -20.12
N GLN A 31 13.73 3.81 -19.25
CA GLN A 31 13.51 2.62 -18.42
C GLN A 31 13.12 2.99 -16.99
N PHE A 32 12.04 2.39 -16.50
CA PHE A 32 11.68 2.39 -15.07
C PHE A 32 12.37 1.23 -14.36
N LEU A 33 12.99 1.52 -13.22
CA LEU A 33 13.80 0.56 -12.46
C LEU A 33 13.26 0.43 -11.03
N ILE A 34 13.08 -0.82 -10.58
CA ILE A 34 12.88 -1.15 -9.17
C ILE A 34 14.04 -2.06 -8.75
N ASN A 35 14.73 -1.71 -7.66
CA ASN A 35 15.91 -2.44 -7.18
C ASN A 35 16.97 -2.62 -8.29
N HIS A 36 17.18 -1.56 -9.07
CA HIS A 36 18.11 -1.50 -10.21
C HIS A 36 17.79 -2.44 -11.39
N LYS A 37 16.63 -3.11 -11.39
CA LYS A 37 16.17 -3.99 -12.48
C LYS A 37 15.05 -3.31 -13.28
N PRO A 38 15.02 -3.47 -14.62
CA PRO A 38 13.89 -3.03 -15.44
C PRO A 38 12.57 -3.57 -14.91
N PHE A 39 11.58 -2.69 -14.78
CA PHE A 39 10.24 -3.02 -14.33
C PHE A 39 9.23 -2.59 -15.39
N TYR A 40 8.35 -3.51 -15.77
CA TYR A 40 7.27 -3.25 -16.70
C TYR A 40 5.94 -3.35 -15.96
N PHE A 41 5.11 -2.32 -16.08
CA PHE A 41 3.81 -2.27 -15.41
C PHE A 41 2.81 -3.16 -16.14
N THR A 42 2.38 -4.24 -15.50
CA THR A 42 1.22 -5.05 -15.91
C THR A 42 0.14 -4.83 -14.87
N GLY A 43 -0.76 -3.88 -15.12
CA GLY A 43 -1.65 -3.41 -14.07
C GLY A 43 -2.94 -2.75 -14.56
N PHE A 44 -3.78 -2.38 -13.60
CA PHE A 44 -5.11 -1.83 -13.84
C PHE A 44 -5.29 -0.45 -13.23
N GLY A 45 -6.17 0.37 -13.81
CA GLY A 45 -6.79 1.45 -13.06
C GLY A 45 -7.95 0.86 -12.25
N ARG A 46 -7.89 0.92 -10.92
CA ARG A 46 -8.98 0.46 -10.06
C ARG A 46 -9.88 1.65 -9.69
N HIS A 47 -11.09 1.39 -9.23
CA HIS A 47 -11.93 2.34 -8.50
C HIS A 47 -12.44 1.66 -7.23
N GLU A 48 -12.60 2.38 -6.13
CA GLU A 48 -13.20 1.82 -4.90
C GLU A 48 -14.73 1.90 -4.98
N ASP A 49 -15.32 1.18 -5.94
CA ASP A 49 -16.77 1.11 -6.15
C ASP A 49 -17.28 -0.33 -5.98
N ALA A 50 -18.47 -0.45 -5.41
CA ALA A 50 -19.15 -1.72 -5.19
C ALA A 50 -20.64 -1.60 -5.50
N ASP A 51 -21.23 -2.64 -6.09
CA ASP A 51 -22.65 -2.64 -6.50
C ASP A 51 -23.60 -2.35 -5.34
N LEU A 52 -23.31 -2.90 -4.16
CA LEU A 52 -24.17 -2.76 -2.97
C LEU A 52 -23.75 -1.63 -2.03
N ARG A 53 -22.45 -1.37 -1.92
CA ARG A 53 -21.88 -0.41 -0.94
C ARG A 53 -21.47 0.91 -1.57
N GLY A 54 -21.61 1.06 -2.88
CA GLY A 54 -21.18 2.24 -3.62
C GLY A 54 -19.70 2.50 -3.39
N LYS A 55 -19.36 3.74 -3.00
CA LYS A 55 -17.98 4.19 -2.74
C LYS A 55 -17.47 3.87 -1.33
N GLY A 56 -18.24 3.12 -0.54
CA GLY A 56 -17.85 2.74 0.81
C GLY A 56 -16.76 1.68 0.80
N PHE A 57 -15.68 1.91 1.55
CA PHE A 57 -14.58 0.95 1.66
C PHE A 57 -15.04 -0.38 2.29
N ASP A 58 -14.73 -1.49 1.63
CA ASP A 58 -15.06 -2.85 2.05
C ASP A 58 -13.82 -3.75 2.01
N ASN A 59 -13.45 -4.32 3.16
CA ASN A 59 -12.30 -5.22 3.27
C ASN A 59 -12.46 -6.48 2.42
N VAL A 60 -13.68 -7.02 2.30
CA VAL A 60 -13.92 -8.27 1.59
C VAL A 60 -13.68 -8.06 0.09
N LEU A 61 -14.20 -6.96 -0.46
CA LEU A 61 -13.98 -6.59 -1.85
C LEU A 61 -12.52 -6.25 -2.13
N MET A 62 -11.86 -5.52 -1.21
CA MET A 62 -10.42 -5.27 -1.30
C MET A 62 -9.61 -6.58 -1.42
N VAL A 63 -9.83 -7.54 -0.52
CA VAL A 63 -9.09 -8.82 -0.56
C VAL A 63 -9.42 -9.60 -1.83
N HIS A 64 -10.69 -9.60 -2.25
CA HIS A 64 -11.13 -10.25 -3.48
C HIS A 64 -10.45 -9.67 -4.72
N ASP A 65 -10.43 -8.33 -4.87
CA ASP A 65 -9.79 -7.67 -5.99
C ASP A 65 -8.28 -7.96 -6.04
N HIS A 66 -7.60 -7.93 -4.90
CA HIS A 66 -6.17 -8.24 -4.83
C HIS A 66 -5.89 -9.70 -5.19
N ALA A 67 -6.77 -10.63 -4.81
CA ALA A 67 -6.67 -12.02 -5.21
C ALA A 67 -6.86 -12.21 -6.72
N LEU A 68 -7.80 -11.49 -7.34
CA LEU A 68 -8.00 -11.52 -8.79
C LEU A 68 -6.82 -10.91 -9.55
N MET A 69 -6.26 -9.80 -9.06
CA MET A 69 -5.05 -9.19 -9.63
C MET A 69 -3.86 -10.15 -9.59
N ASP A 70 -3.66 -10.83 -8.45
CA ASP A 70 -2.62 -11.85 -8.30
C ASP A 70 -2.85 -13.04 -9.25
N TRP A 71 -4.10 -13.51 -9.35
CA TRP A 71 -4.46 -14.64 -10.21
C TRP A 71 -4.18 -14.37 -11.70
N ILE A 72 -4.41 -13.13 -12.16
CA ILE A 72 -4.16 -12.72 -13.55
C ILE A 72 -2.66 -12.41 -13.79
N GLY A 73 -1.85 -12.29 -12.73
CA GLY A 73 -0.44 -11.92 -12.83
C GLY A 73 -0.20 -10.42 -12.98
N ALA A 74 -1.13 -9.60 -12.48
CA ALA A 74 -0.91 -8.15 -12.40
C ALA A 74 0.09 -7.82 -11.29
N ASN A 75 0.98 -6.88 -11.57
CA ASN A 75 2.04 -6.43 -10.66
C ASN A 75 1.83 -5.00 -10.14
N SER A 76 0.80 -4.31 -10.62
CA SER A 76 0.55 -2.92 -10.29
C SER A 76 -0.92 -2.58 -10.43
N TYR A 77 -1.35 -1.55 -9.72
CA TYR A 77 -2.62 -0.87 -9.97
C TYR A 77 -2.49 0.61 -9.66
N ARG A 78 -3.28 1.42 -10.34
CA ARG A 78 -3.40 2.86 -10.12
C ARG A 78 -4.65 3.13 -9.30
N THR A 79 -4.52 3.96 -8.26
CA THR A 79 -5.63 4.47 -7.47
C THR A 79 -6.39 5.55 -8.25
N SER A 80 -7.12 5.13 -9.28
CA SER A 80 -7.87 6.05 -10.15
C SER A 80 -9.10 6.55 -9.39
N HIS A 81 -9.31 7.85 -9.14
CA HIS A 81 -8.45 9.02 -9.40
C HIS A 81 -8.17 9.83 -8.13
N TYR A 82 -8.24 9.17 -6.98
CA TYR A 82 -8.10 9.76 -5.65
C TYR A 82 -7.31 8.82 -4.75
N PRO A 83 -6.72 9.34 -3.65
CA PRO A 83 -6.10 8.50 -2.64
C PRO A 83 -7.10 7.53 -2.02
N TYR A 84 -6.77 6.25 -2.02
CA TYR A 84 -7.62 5.20 -1.44
C TYR A 84 -7.52 5.17 0.07
N ALA A 85 -8.41 4.40 0.70
CA ALA A 85 -8.37 4.19 2.14
C ALA A 85 -6.99 3.69 2.58
N GLY A 86 -6.47 4.23 3.69
CA GLY A 86 -5.14 3.87 4.21
C GLY A 86 -4.99 2.39 4.58
N ARG A 87 -6.09 1.64 4.70
CA ARG A 87 -6.08 0.18 4.83
C ARG A 87 -5.71 -0.53 3.52
N ASP A 88 -6.14 -0.05 2.37
CA ASP A 88 -5.79 -0.64 1.06
C ASP A 88 -4.29 -0.52 0.79
N ALA A 89 -3.71 0.66 1.07
CA ALA A 89 -2.28 0.90 0.91
C ALA A 89 -1.39 -0.03 1.75
N ARG A 90 -1.93 -0.64 2.82
CA ARG A 90 -1.18 -1.57 3.70
C ARG A 90 -1.19 -3.01 3.19
N LEU A 91 -2.05 -3.34 2.24
CA LEU A 91 -2.14 -4.68 1.65
C LEU A 91 -1.18 -4.86 0.46
N GLY A 92 -0.74 -3.76 -0.16
CA GLY A 92 0.24 -3.78 -1.25
C GLY A 92 1.51 -4.55 -0.87
N ARG A 93 1.88 -5.51 -1.72
CA ARG A 93 3.10 -6.33 -1.56
C ARG A 93 4.35 -5.58 -1.98
#